data_AF-A0A931Q2F1-F1
#
_entry.id   AF-A0A931Q2F1-F1
#
_cell.length_a   1.000
_cell.length_b   1.000
_cell.length_c   1.000
_cell.angle_alpha   90.00
_cell.angle_beta   90.00
_cell.angle_gamma   90.00
#
_symmetry.space_group_name_H-M   'P 1'
#
loop_
_entity.id
_entity.type
_entity.pdbx_description
1 polymer ?
#
loop_
_entity_poly.entity_id
_entity_poly.type
_entity_poly.pdbx_seq_one_letter_code
_entity_poly.pdbx_strand_id
1 'polypeptide(L)'
;MIGLRQKKKNVIVKKKNRIMGNFSQIWTGTKGFEGGYQQLANDDANYCPAKGKPGSKLIGTKFGISAIAYGDYFHRCPTVEEIKNLTPELAQKIAKTKFWDPVQGDKIKSQPVAHLVFDSVYGSGSYGPLHTRQAINKLMGPGTVKEYKSFNLSNDEVNKINSLPDNKFFTALSEIRKNFFKGLTYEKGYLNRMAKIVAMYSGILSEPTKTIREHKGGAAIVLTVIALGVGAFFLIRAHRRKKMAIHAL
;
A
#
# COMPACT_ATOMS: atom_id res chain seq x y z
N MET A 1 7.62 50.89 -37.64
CA MET A 1 6.40 50.06 -37.62
C MET A 1 6.84 48.60 -37.55
N ILE A 2 6.86 47.98 -36.37
CA ILE A 2 5.78 47.14 -35.79
C ILE A 2 5.39 46.01 -36.76
N GLY A 3 5.55 44.71 -36.49
CA GLY A 3 5.98 44.00 -35.30
C GLY A 3 6.12 42.50 -35.59
N LEU A 4 7.06 41.86 -34.89
CA LEU A 4 7.29 40.41 -34.88
C LEU A 4 6.08 39.68 -34.29
N ARG A 5 5.38 38.88 -35.09
CA ARG A 5 4.26 38.05 -34.62
C ARG A 5 4.79 36.67 -34.20
N GLN A 6 5.20 36.55 -32.94
CA GLN A 6 5.46 35.25 -32.32
C GLN A 6 4.16 34.43 -32.27
N LYS A 7 4.12 33.28 -32.96
CA LYS A 7 3.08 32.27 -32.79
C LYS A 7 3.25 31.61 -31.41
N LYS A 8 2.52 32.08 -30.40
CA LYS A 8 2.34 31.36 -29.12
C LYS A 8 1.67 30.01 -29.42
N LYS A 9 2.44 28.92 -29.33
CA LYS A 9 1.88 27.56 -29.27
C LYS A 9 1.21 27.41 -27.91
N ASN A 10 -0.13 27.43 -27.89
CA ASN A 10 -0.90 27.02 -26.73
C ASN A 10 -0.60 25.55 -26.42
N VAL A 11 0.25 25.32 -25.42
CA VAL A 11 0.42 24.01 -24.81
C VAL A 11 -0.80 23.79 -23.92
N ILE A 12 -1.81 23.12 -24.47
CA ILE A 12 -2.91 22.57 -23.68
C ILE A 12 -2.31 21.43 -22.86
N VAL A 13 -1.92 21.73 -21.62
CA VAL A 13 -1.64 20.71 -20.62
C VAL A 13 -2.97 20.02 -20.33
N LYS A 14 -3.23 18.87 -20.97
CA LYS A 14 -4.36 18.00 -20.62
C LYS A 14 -4.23 17.71 -19.12
N LYS A 15 -5.16 18.24 -18.31
CA LYS A 15 -5.36 17.78 -16.92
C LYS A 15 -5.54 16.26 -16.99
N LYS A 16 -4.53 15.51 -16.54
CA LYS A 16 -4.63 14.06 -16.30
C LYS A 16 -5.85 13.91 -15.38
N ASN A 17 -6.94 13.31 -15.85
CA ASN A 17 -8.05 12.90 -14.99
C ASN A 17 -7.42 11.97 -13.95
N ARG A 18 -7.14 12.49 -12.76
CA ARG A 18 -6.57 11.69 -11.67
C ARG A 18 -7.66 10.70 -11.27
N ILE A 19 -7.42 9.43 -11.54
CA ILE A 19 -8.33 8.35 -11.16
C ILE A 19 -8.34 8.29 -9.64
N MET A 20 -9.49 8.61 -9.03
CA MET A 20 -9.72 8.45 -7.60
C MET A 20 -9.56 6.98 -7.22
N GLY A 21 -9.16 6.73 -5.97
CA GLY A 21 -9.08 5.38 -5.41
C GLY A 21 -10.40 4.63 -5.62
N ASN A 22 -10.30 3.45 -6.22
CA ASN A 22 -11.41 2.54 -6.49
C ASN A 22 -11.20 1.26 -5.70
N PHE A 23 -12.05 1.07 -4.68
CA PHE A 23 -11.99 -0.11 -3.81
C PHE A 23 -12.26 -1.42 -4.55
N SER A 24 -13.18 -1.43 -5.52
CA SER A 24 -13.54 -2.65 -6.24
C SER A 24 -12.33 -3.22 -6.99
N GLN A 25 -11.54 -2.35 -7.64
CA GLN A 25 -10.32 -2.76 -8.35
C GLN A 25 -9.27 -3.36 -7.40
N ILE A 26 -9.16 -2.80 -6.18
CA ILE A 26 -8.24 -3.30 -5.15
C ILE A 26 -8.74 -4.66 -4.66
N TRP A 27 -10.02 -4.79 -4.35
CA TRP A 27 -10.59 -6.03 -3.86
C TRP A 27 -10.42 -7.19 -4.85
N THR A 28 -10.66 -6.94 -6.15
CA THR A 28 -10.43 -7.93 -7.22
C THR A 28 -8.96 -8.30 -7.39
N GLY A 29 -8.05 -7.34 -7.20
CA GLY A 29 -6.60 -7.54 -7.37
C GLY A 29 -5.87 -8.05 -6.13
N THR A 30 -6.55 -8.21 -4.98
CA THR A 30 -5.92 -8.52 -3.68
C THR A 30 -6.61 -9.72 -3.00
N LYS A 31 -6.03 -10.17 -1.88
CA LYS A 31 -6.42 -11.22 -0.92
C LYS A 31 -7.92 -11.55 -0.70
N GLY A 32 -8.87 -10.73 -1.15
CA GLY A 32 -10.31 -10.94 -1.03
C GLY A 32 -10.80 -12.27 -1.61
N PHE A 33 -10.06 -12.84 -2.57
CA PHE A 33 -10.33 -14.18 -3.13
C PHE A 33 -9.30 -15.24 -2.70
N GLU A 34 -8.06 -14.85 -2.40
CA GLU A 34 -6.95 -15.79 -2.15
C GLU A 34 -6.86 -16.29 -0.68
N GLY A 35 -7.61 -15.69 0.26
CA GLY A 35 -7.50 -16.00 1.70
C GLY A 35 -8.53 -17.00 2.22
N GLY A 36 -8.16 -18.28 2.36
CA GLY A 36 -9.00 -19.29 3.02
C GLY A 36 -9.20 -19.06 4.52
N TYR A 37 -10.04 -19.90 5.14
CA TYR A 37 -10.20 -19.91 6.59
C TYR A 37 -8.91 -20.37 7.27
N GLN A 38 -8.52 -19.69 8.35
CA GLN A 38 -7.43 -20.11 9.22
C GLN A 38 -7.80 -19.85 10.69
N GLN A 39 -7.26 -20.66 11.60
CA GLN A 39 -7.53 -20.60 13.03
C GLN A 39 -6.23 -20.82 13.82
N LEU A 40 -5.26 -19.94 13.61
CA LEU A 40 -3.94 -20.02 14.23
C LEU A 40 -3.98 -19.42 15.65
N ALA A 41 -3.71 -20.23 16.68
CA ALA A 41 -3.73 -19.79 18.08
C ALA A 41 -2.64 -18.77 18.45
N ASN A 42 -1.55 -18.72 17.68
CA ASN A 42 -0.48 -17.75 17.83
C ASN A 42 -0.75 -16.41 17.13
N ASP A 43 -1.85 -16.30 16.38
CA ASP A 43 -2.29 -15.06 15.75
C ASP A 43 -3.43 -14.44 16.55
N ASP A 44 -3.13 -13.34 17.24
CA ASP A 44 -4.06 -12.66 18.13
C ASP A 44 -5.29 -12.11 17.39
N ALA A 45 -5.21 -11.91 16.07
CA ALA A 45 -6.35 -11.49 15.25
C ALA A 45 -7.43 -12.57 15.11
N ASN A 46 -7.12 -13.83 15.44
CA ASN A 46 -8.10 -14.91 15.43
C ASN A 46 -8.99 -14.95 16.67
N TYR A 47 -8.79 -14.08 17.68
CA TYR A 47 -9.55 -14.10 18.93
C TYR A 47 -10.66 -13.04 18.98
N CYS A 48 -11.79 -13.37 19.62
CA CYS A 48 -12.82 -12.40 20.02
C CYS A 48 -13.44 -12.77 21.39
N PRO A 49 -13.54 -11.82 22.36
CA PRO A 49 -12.82 -10.54 22.38
C PRO A 49 -11.30 -10.75 22.28
N ALA A 50 -10.53 -9.67 22.14
CA ALA A 50 -9.09 -9.75 21.88
C ALA A 50 -8.39 -10.71 22.85
N LYS A 51 -7.36 -11.42 22.37
CA LYS A 51 -6.64 -12.42 23.15
C LYS A 51 -6.21 -11.88 24.51
N GLY A 52 -6.42 -12.68 25.55
CA GLY A 52 -6.13 -12.31 26.94
C GLY A 52 -7.21 -11.46 27.62
N LYS A 53 -8.31 -11.10 26.93
CA LYS A 53 -9.50 -10.51 27.57
C LYS A 53 -10.41 -11.61 28.15
N PRO A 54 -11.15 -11.34 29.24
CA PRO A 54 -12.15 -12.26 29.77
C PRO A 54 -13.12 -12.74 28.68
N GLY A 55 -13.31 -14.05 28.59
CA GLY A 55 -14.20 -14.65 27.59
C GLY A 55 -13.64 -14.73 26.16
N SER A 56 -12.36 -14.39 25.94
CA SER A 56 -11.68 -14.51 24.64
C SER A 56 -11.72 -15.93 24.09
N LYS A 57 -12.26 -16.09 22.88
CA LYS A 57 -12.33 -17.37 22.15
C LYS A 57 -11.54 -17.31 20.85
N LEU A 58 -10.89 -18.41 20.49
CA LEU A 58 -10.21 -18.56 19.20
C LEU A 58 -11.24 -18.85 18.10
N ILE A 59 -11.57 -17.86 17.28
CA ILE A 59 -12.59 -17.94 16.23
C ILE A 59 -11.98 -18.19 14.84
N GLY A 60 -10.90 -17.49 14.50
CA GLY A 60 -10.24 -17.55 13.20
C GLY A 60 -10.43 -16.31 12.32
N THR A 61 -9.89 -16.37 11.10
CA THR A 61 -9.99 -15.35 10.05
C THR A 61 -10.32 -16.02 8.71
N LYS A 62 -11.02 -15.31 7.83
CA LYS A 62 -11.25 -15.72 6.42
C LYS A 62 -11.22 -14.49 5.53
N PHE A 63 -10.65 -14.60 4.33
CA PHE A 63 -10.44 -13.48 3.39
C PHE A 63 -9.65 -12.30 3.96
N GLY A 64 -8.91 -12.50 5.06
CA GLY A 64 -8.23 -11.43 5.79
C GLY A 64 -9.12 -10.66 6.78
N ILE A 65 -10.38 -11.04 6.94
CA ILE A 65 -11.28 -10.49 7.95
C ILE A 65 -11.03 -11.21 9.28
N SER A 66 -10.63 -10.44 10.30
CA SER A 66 -10.43 -10.93 11.66
C SER A 66 -11.73 -11.07 12.44
N ALA A 67 -11.71 -11.90 13.47
CA ALA A 67 -12.85 -12.07 14.37
C ALA A 67 -13.26 -10.74 15.02
N ILE A 68 -12.28 -9.88 15.35
CA ILE A 68 -12.51 -8.52 15.83
C ILE A 68 -13.13 -7.64 14.74
N ALA A 69 -12.61 -7.63 13.51
CA ALA A 69 -13.15 -6.77 12.46
C ALA A 69 -14.59 -7.16 12.07
N TYR A 70 -14.90 -8.46 12.03
CA TYR A 70 -16.27 -8.95 11.91
C TYR A 70 -17.10 -8.50 13.10
N GLY A 71 -16.57 -8.65 14.32
CA GLY A 71 -17.32 -8.33 15.52
C GLY A 71 -17.61 -6.85 15.70
N ASP A 72 -16.69 -5.98 15.30
CA ASP A 72 -16.90 -4.54 15.23
C ASP A 72 -17.97 -4.17 14.19
N TYR A 73 -18.11 -4.97 13.12
CA TYR A 73 -19.11 -4.74 12.07
C TYR A 73 -20.51 -5.12 12.53
N PHE A 74 -20.66 -6.24 13.23
CA PHE A 74 -21.95 -6.73 13.73
C PHE A 74 -22.23 -6.36 15.19
N HIS A 75 -21.33 -5.63 15.84
CA HIS A 75 -21.39 -5.25 17.25
C HIS A 75 -21.51 -6.45 18.22
N ARG A 76 -20.94 -7.60 17.85
CA ARG A 76 -20.86 -8.82 18.67
C ARG A 76 -19.74 -9.74 18.20
N CYS A 77 -19.20 -10.59 19.08
CA CYS A 77 -18.25 -11.60 18.61
C CYS A 77 -18.90 -12.61 17.66
N PRO A 78 -18.23 -12.98 16.56
CA PRO A 78 -18.68 -14.07 15.70
C PRO A 78 -18.46 -15.44 16.34
N THR A 79 -19.21 -16.41 15.85
CA THR A 79 -18.91 -17.83 15.99
C THR A 79 -17.87 -18.28 14.96
N VAL A 80 -17.25 -19.44 15.20
CA VAL A 80 -16.33 -20.08 14.24
C VAL A 80 -17.03 -20.32 12.89
N GLU A 81 -18.28 -20.77 12.94
CA GLU A 81 -19.05 -21.14 11.74
C GLU A 81 -19.38 -19.90 10.89
N GLU A 82 -19.68 -18.77 11.52
CA GLU A 82 -19.89 -17.50 10.80
C GLU A 82 -18.65 -17.03 10.04
N ILE A 83 -17.45 -17.22 10.60
CA ILE A 83 -16.21 -16.87 9.90
C ILE A 83 -15.88 -17.89 8.80
N LYS A 84 -16.11 -19.19 9.03
CA LYS A 84 -15.95 -20.22 7.99
C LYS A 84 -16.87 -19.98 6.80
N ASN A 85 -18.11 -19.59 7.05
CA ASN A 85 -19.13 -19.33 6.03
C ASN A 85 -19.16 -17.89 5.52
N LEU A 86 -18.21 -17.05 5.95
CA LEU A 86 -18.07 -15.69 5.42
C LEU A 86 -17.94 -15.76 3.90
N THR A 87 -18.81 -15.06 3.18
CA THR A 87 -18.79 -14.99 1.72
C THR A 87 -17.82 -13.90 1.23
N PRO A 88 -17.30 -14.01 0.00
CA PRO A 88 -16.45 -12.96 -0.58
C PRO A 88 -17.12 -11.58 -0.61
N GLU A 89 -18.42 -11.52 -0.87
CA GLU A 89 -19.20 -10.28 -0.96
C GLU A 89 -19.35 -9.62 0.41
N LEU A 90 -19.65 -10.42 1.45
CA LEU A 90 -19.73 -9.89 2.81
C LEU A 90 -18.34 -9.48 3.31
N ALA A 91 -17.29 -10.26 3.00
CA ALA A 91 -15.92 -9.89 3.31
C ALA A 91 -15.53 -8.56 2.64
N GLN A 92 -15.92 -8.36 1.38
CA GLN A 92 -15.72 -7.10 0.67
C GLN A 92 -16.41 -5.93 1.39
N LYS A 93 -17.67 -6.12 1.82
CA LYS A 93 -18.44 -5.10 2.52
C LYS A 93 -17.81 -4.73 3.86
N ILE A 94 -17.36 -5.73 4.64
CA ILE A 94 -16.65 -5.51 5.91
C ILE A 94 -15.33 -4.80 5.64
N ALA A 95 -14.54 -5.27 4.67
CA ALA A 95 -13.27 -4.66 4.29
C ALA A 95 -13.43 -3.18 3.90
N LYS A 96 -14.46 -2.85 3.10
CA LYS A 96 -14.75 -1.46 2.74
C LYS A 96 -15.04 -0.64 4.00
N THR A 97 -16.01 -1.10 4.78
CA THR A 97 -16.55 -0.34 5.93
C THR A 97 -15.53 -0.14 7.04
N LYS A 98 -14.70 -1.14 7.32
CA LYS A 98 -13.79 -1.16 8.47
C LYS A 98 -12.36 -0.70 8.16
N PHE A 99 -11.97 -0.70 6.89
CA PHE A 99 -10.58 -0.43 6.52
C PHE A 99 -10.45 0.60 5.39
N TRP A 100 -11.29 0.57 4.36
CA TRP A 100 -11.23 1.53 3.25
C TRP A 100 -11.85 2.90 3.59
N ASP A 101 -13.07 2.89 4.13
CA ASP A 101 -13.82 4.11 4.45
C ASP A 101 -13.17 4.93 5.56
N PRO A 102 -12.64 4.32 6.66
CA PRO A 102 -11.97 5.08 7.72
C PRO A 102 -10.71 5.82 7.26
N VAL A 103 -9.98 5.27 6.28
CA VAL A 103 -8.82 5.95 5.67
C VAL A 103 -9.21 6.85 4.49
N GLN A 104 -10.51 6.97 4.23
CA GLN A 104 -11.09 7.77 3.16
C GLN A 104 -10.48 7.43 1.78
N GLY A 105 -10.34 6.14 1.48
CA GLY A 105 -9.67 5.67 0.26
C GLY A 105 -10.27 6.25 -1.03
N ASP A 106 -11.59 6.47 -1.06
CA ASP A 106 -12.31 7.08 -2.19
C ASP A 106 -11.86 8.54 -2.47
N LYS A 107 -11.28 9.23 -1.48
CA LYS A 107 -10.80 10.62 -1.60
C LYS A 107 -9.31 10.72 -1.93
N ILE A 108 -8.58 9.60 -1.97
CA ILE A 108 -7.18 9.58 -2.41
C ILE A 108 -7.16 9.58 -3.94
N LYS A 109 -6.53 10.59 -4.54
CA LYS A 109 -6.55 10.86 -5.99
C LYS A 109 -5.65 9.94 -6.82
N SER A 110 -4.92 9.06 -6.16
CA SER A 110 -3.97 8.15 -6.80
C SER A 110 -4.32 6.72 -6.43
N GLN A 111 -4.80 5.95 -7.42
CA GLN A 111 -5.12 4.53 -7.25
C GLN A 111 -3.99 3.71 -6.56
N PRO A 112 -2.71 3.78 -6.98
CA PRO A 112 -1.66 3.01 -6.31
C PRO A 112 -1.45 3.43 -4.85
N VAL A 113 -1.53 4.73 -4.55
CA VAL A 113 -1.42 5.22 -3.18
C VAL A 113 -2.60 4.74 -2.34
N ALA A 114 -3.82 4.83 -2.87
CA ALA A 114 -5.02 4.37 -2.18
C ALA A 114 -4.96 2.88 -1.87
N HIS A 115 -4.50 2.06 -2.84
CA HIS A 115 -4.25 0.63 -2.63
C HIS A 115 -3.25 0.41 -1.50
N LEU A 116 -2.08 1.05 -1.54
CA LEU A 116 -1.06 0.84 -0.51
C LEU A 116 -1.53 1.27 0.87
N VAL A 117 -2.25 2.40 0.99
CA VAL A 117 -2.84 2.85 2.27
C VAL A 117 -3.86 1.83 2.78
N PHE A 118 -4.74 1.33 1.93
CA PHE A 118 -5.68 0.26 2.28
C PHE A 118 -4.98 -1.02 2.73
N ASP A 119 -4.03 -1.53 1.94
CA ASP A 119 -3.22 -2.71 2.31
C ASP A 119 -2.54 -2.51 3.67
N SER A 120 -2.24 -1.25 4.00
CA SER A 120 -1.59 -0.89 5.24
C SER A 120 -2.43 -1.07 6.46
N VAL A 121 -3.65 -0.55 6.43
CA VAL A 121 -4.58 -0.71 7.53
C VAL A 121 -5.17 -2.12 7.56
N TYR A 122 -5.38 -2.76 6.40
CA TYR A 122 -5.90 -4.12 6.31
C TYR A 122 -4.92 -5.16 6.86
N GLY A 123 -3.64 -5.04 6.52
CA GLY A 123 -2.62 -6.00 6.94
C GLY A 123 -1.93 -5.72 8.27
N SER A 124 -2.10 -4.53 8.86
CA SER A 124 -1.38 -4.12 10.08
C SER A 124 -2.23 -3.32 11.06
N GLY A 125 -3.55 -3.25 10.85
CA GLY A 125 -4.47 -2.49 11.68
C GLY A 125 -4.02 -1.05 11.86
N SER A 126 -4.00 -0.58 13.11
CA SER A 126 -3.71 0.81 13.44
C SER A 126 -2.29 1.31 13.08
N TYR A 127 -1.37 0.40 12.75
CA TYR A 127 -0.05 0.78 12.23
C TYR A 127 -0.14 1.35 10.80
N GLY A 128 -1.17 1.02 10.02
CA GLY A 128 -1.33 1.53 8.66
C GLY A 128 -1.44 3.06 8.60
N PRO A 129 -2.40 3.68 9.30
CA PRO A 129 -2.51 5.13 9.39
C PRO A 129 -1.29 5.79 10.06
N LEU A 130 -0.67 5.14 11.05
CA LEU A 130 0.60 5.61 11.63
C LEU A 130 1.72 5.72 10.59
N HIS A 131 1.96 4.66 9.80
CA HIS A 131 2.98 4.67 8.74
C HIS A 131 2.65 5.67 7.63
N THR A 132 1.36 5.90 7.36
CA THR A 132 0.90 6.93 6.42
C THR A 132 1.29 8.33 6.92
N ARG A 133 1.08 8.64 8.21
CA ARG A 133 1.51 9.89 8.84
C ARG A 133 3.02 10.07 8.81
N GLN A 134 3.77 9.01 9.06
CA GLN A 134 5.24 9.01 8.95
C GLN A 134 5.71 9.31 7.52
N ALA A 135 5.02 8.77 6.51
CA ALA A 135 5.32 9.09 5.11
C ALA A 135 5.04 10.56 4.77
N ILE A 136 3.95 11.14 5.30
CA ILE A 136 3.66 12.58 5.19
C ILE A 136 4.81 13.39 5.82
N ASN A 137 5.16 13.12 7.08
CA ASN A 137 6.22 13.83 7.80
C ASN A 137 7.59 13.69 7.11
N LYS A 138 7.91 12.50 6.57
CA LYS A 138 9.15 12.27 5.81
C LYS A 138 9.25 13.15 4.57
N LEU A 139 8.14 13.45 3.90
CA LEU A 139 8.13 14.18 2.63
C LEU A 139 7.84 15.67 2.78
N MET A 140 7.11 16.09 3.82
CA MET A 140 6.70 17.48 4.04
C MET A 140 7.47 18.17 5.17
N GLY A 141 8.15 17.41 6.02
CA GLY A 141 8.89 17.92 7.18
C GLY A 141 8.38 17.31 8.50
N PRO A 142 9.27 17.10 9.49
CA PRO A 142 8.87 16.57 10.80
C PRO A 142 7.75 17.39 11.45
N GLY A 143 6.77 16.72 12.05
CA GLY A 143 5.66 17.38 12.74
C GLY A 143 4.57 17.97 11.85
N THR A 144 4.63 17.77 10.53
CA THR A 144 3.55 18.18 9.60
C THR A 144 2.19 17.62 10.01
N VAL A 145 2.18 16.37 10.52
CA VAL A 145 1.03 15.74 11.17
C VAL A 145 1.49 15.02 12.44
N LYS A 146 0.61 14.93 13.44
CA LYS A 146 0.87 14.16 14.66
C LYS A 146 0.90 12.67 14.35
N GLU A 147 1.90 11.95 14.84
CA GLU A 147 2.01 10.51 14.69
C GLU A 147 1.29 9.79 15.83
N TYR A 148 0.26 9.01 15.51
CA TYR A 148 -0.45 8.17 16.46
C TYR A 148 -1.13 7.00 15.74
N LYS A 149 -1.40 5.94 16.51
CA LYS A 149 -2.16 4.77 16.04
C LYS A 149 -3.64 5.10 16.02
N SER A 150 -4.28 4.81 14.89
CA SER A 150 -5.73 4.84 14.72
C SER A 150 -6.12 4.00 13.51
N PHE A 151 -7.41 3.76 13.30
CA PHE A 151 -7.91 3.15 12.07
C PHE A 151 -8.30 4.18 11.00
N ASN A 152 -8.20 5.48 11.32
CA ASN A 152 -8.78 6.55 10.52
C ASN A 152 -7.70 7.53 10.02
N LEU A 153 -7.94 8.13 8.87
CA LEU A 153 -7.23 9.32 8.39
C LEU A 153 -8.18 10.52 8.38
N SER A 154 -7.66 11.70 8.74
CA SER A 154 -8.42 12.95 8.68
C SER A 154 -8.51 13.52 7.26
N ASN A 155 -9.45 14.43 7.01
CA ASN A 155 -9.53 15.14 5.72
C ASN A 155 -8.22 15.89 5.40
N ASP A 156 -7.60 16.48 6.42
CA ASP A 156 -6.33 17.19 6.28
C ASP A 156 -5.17 16.25 5.89
N GLU A 157 -5.09 15.07 6.50
CA GLU A 157 -4.11 14.04 6.15
C GLU A 157 -4.30 13.58 4.69
N VAL A 158 -5.53 13.32 4.27
CA VAL A 158 -5.85 12.94 2.88
C VAL A 158 -5.52 14.07 1.90
N ASN A 159 -5.78 15.32 2.25
CA ASN A 159 -5.40 16.48 1.44
C ASN A 159 -3.89 16.59 1.28
N LYS A 160 -3.13 16.35 2.36
CA LYS A 160 -1.66 16.31 2.32
C LYS A 160 -1.15 15.19 1.41
N ILE A 161 -1.70 13.98 1.52
CA ILE A 161 -1.38 12.86 0.60
C ILE A 161 -1.61 13.29 -0.86
N ASN A 162 -2.78 13.88 -1.15
CA ASN A 162 -3.16 14.32 -2.49
C ASN A 162 -2.30 15.47 -3.04
N SER A 163 -1.62 16.22 -2.18
CA SER A 163 -0.72 17.31 -2.54
C SER A 163 0.69 16.83 -2.92
N LEU A 164 1.07 15.62 -2.49
CA LEU A 164 2.38 15.04 -2.74
C LEU A 164 2.45 14.33 -4.09
N PRO A 165 3.63 14.22 -4.72
CA PRO A 165 3.81 13.38 -5.90
C PRO A 165 3.56 11.90 -5.56
N ASP A 166 2.65 11.26 -6.30
CA ASP A 166 2.19 9.89 -6.08
C ASP A 166 3.34 8.88 -5.91
N ASN A 167 4.35 8.96 -6.79
CA ASN A 167 5.52 8.08 -6.78
C ASN A 167 6.38 8.26 -5.52
N LYS A 168 6.55 9.50 -5.05
CA LYS A 168 7.31 9.81 -3.83
C LYS A 168 6.57 9.30 -2.61
N PHE A 169 5.26 9.54 -2.51
CA PHE A 169 4.45 9.07 -1.39
C PHE A 169 4.39 7.54 -1.34
N PHE A 170 4.11 6.90 -2.47
CA PHE A 170 4.08 5.44 -2.58
C PHE A 170 5.42 4.82 -2.16
N THR A 171 6.54 5.39 -2.61
CA THR A 171 7.88 4.92 -2.24
C THR A 171 8.15 5.10 -0.75
N ALA A 172 7.86 6.28 -0.19
CA ALA A 172 8.07 6.56 1.23
C ALA A 172 7.28 5.61 2.14
N LEU A 173 5.99 5.41 1.86
CA LEU A 173 5.15 4.48 2.61
C LEU A 173 5.62 3.03 2.44
N SER A 174 6.00 2.63 1.22
CA SER A 174 6.53 1.29 0.94
C SER A 174 7.79 0.99 1.76
N GLU A 175 8.72 1.95 1.87
CA GLU A 175 9.96 1.81 2.64
C GLU A 175 9.69 1.66 4.14
N ILE A 176 8.82 2.51 4.70
CA ILE A 176 8.43 2.45 6.11
C ILE A 176 7.88 1.06 6.44
N ARG A 177 6.98 0.56 5.60
CA ARG A 177 6.37 -0.76 5.81
C ARG A 177 7.34 -1.91 5.61
N LYS A 178 8.24 -1.85 4.61
CA LYS A 178 9.29 -2.86 4.43
C LYS A 178 10.16 -2.97 5.69
N ASN A 179 10.51 -1.83 6.28
CA ASN A 179 11.27 -1.81 7.52
C ASN A 179 10.47 -2.34 8.71
N PHE A 180 9.17 -2.05 8.81
CA PHE A 180 8.31 -2.59 9.87
C PHE A 180 8.26 -4.12 9.87
N PHE A 181 8.19 -4.75 8.70
CA PHE A 181 8.15 -6.21 8.59
C PHE A 181 9.52 -6.89 8.65
N LYS A 182 10.62 -6.14 8.60
CA LYS A 182 11.97 -6.70 8.51
C LYS A 182 12.30 -7.56 9.74
N GLY A 183 12.72 -8.80 9.51
CA GLY A 183 13.05 -9.77 10.55
C GLY A 183 11.85 -10.45 11.20
N LEU A 184 10.61 -10.08 10.82
CA LEU A 184 9.40 -10.74 11.32
C LEU A 184 9.10 -11.99 10.48
N THR A 185 8.41 -12.96 11.07
CA THR A 185 7.91 -14.18 10.39
C THR A 185 7.13 -13.87 9.10
N TYR A 186 6.47 -12.71 9.05
CA TYR A 186 5.65 -12.27 7.91
C TYR A 186 6.40 -11.48 6.82
N GLU A 187 7.71 -11.23 6.97
CA GLU A 187 8.51 -10.41 6.05
C GLU A 187 8.36 -10.86 4.60
N LYS A 188 8.63 -12.15 4.33
CA LYS A 188 8.59 -12.72 2.97
C LYS A 188 7.21 -12.57 2.34
N GLY A 189 6.16 -12.84 3.11
CA GLY A 189 4.77 -12.71 2.65
C GLY A 189 4.42 -11.26 2.28
N TYR A 190 4.86 -10.31 3.11
CA TYR A 190 4.68 -8.89 2.85
C TYR A 190 5.46 -8.41 1.60
N LEU A 191 6.73 -8.79 1.45
CA LEU A 191 7.55 -8.41 0.30
C LEU A 191 6.96 -8.95 -1.02
N ASN A 192 6.47 -10.18 -1.03
CA ASN A 192 5.79 -10.76 -2.20
C ASN A 192 4.52 -9.97 -2.56
N ARG A 193 3.72 -9.58 -1.56
CA ARG A 193 2.53 -8.76 -1.76
C ARG A 193 2.88 -7.39 -2.34
N MET A 194 3.94 -6.77 -1.83
CA MET A 194 4.41 -5.49 -2.37
C MET A 194 4.90 -5.59 -3.81
N ALA A 195 5.58 -6.67 -4.19
CA ALA A 195 5.98 -6.91 -5.57
C ALA A 195 4.75 -6.99 -6.51
N LYS A 196 3.67 -7.68 -6.08
CA LYS A 196 2.40 -7.72 -6.83
C LYS A 196 1.78 -6.33 -7.00
N ILE A 197 1.70 -5.53 -5.93
CA ILE A 197 1.15 -4.15 -5.99
C ILE A 197 1.98 -3.27 -6.94
N VAL A 198 3.31 -3.33 -6.85
CA VAL A 198 4.20 -2.57 -7.74
C VAL A 198 4.02 -2.99 -9.20
N ALA A 199 3.95 -4.30 -9.48
CA ALA A 199 3.71 -4.81 -10.83
C ALA A 199 2.39 -4.30 -11.41
N MET A 200 1.31 -4.34 -10.61
CA MET A 200 -0.03 -3.87 -10.97
C MET A 200 -0.04 -2.40 -11.41
N TYR A 201 0.81 -1.56 -10.81
CA TYR A 201 0.81 -0.11 -11.04
C TYR A 201 2.08 0.43 -11.69
N SER A 202 2.93 -0.43 -12.23
CA SER A 202 4.21 -0.05 -12.85
C SER A 202 4.07 1.02 -13.95
N GLY A 203 3.00 0.97 -14.75
CA GLY A 203 2.68 1.98 -15.77
C GLY A 203 2.09 3.30 -15.25
N ILE A 204 1.61 3.35 -14.00
CA ILE A 204 1.03 4.56 -13.38
C ILE A 204 2.05 5.26 -12.48
N LEU A 205 2.89 4.49 -11.80
CA LEU A 205 3.93 4.99 -10.88
C LEU A 205 5.18 5.51 -11.60
N SER A 206 5.24 5.42 -12.93
CA SER A 206 6.29 5.98 -13.78
C SER A 206 5.87 7.32 -14.42
N GLU A 207 6.84 8.21 -14.76
CA GLU A 207 6.93 9.03 -16.01
C GLU A 207 7.98 10.20 -15.93
N PRO A 208 8.67 10.64 -17.04
CA PRO A 208 8.85 10.07 -18.38
C PRO A 208 10.32 9.80 -18.78
N THR A 209 10.59 8.70 -19.50
CA THR A 209 11.60 8.70 -20.58
C THR A 209 11.09 7.81 -21.71
N LYS A 210 10.76 8.43 -22.84
CA LYS A 210 10.50 7.74 -24.10
C LYS A 210 11.83 7.42 -24.76
N THR A 211 11.97 6.21 -25.32
CA THR A 211 12.48 6.09 -26.70
C THR A 211 11.78 4.95 -27.41
N ILE A 212 11.11 5.24 -28.52
CA ILE A 212 10.65 4.26 -29.51
C ILE A 212 11.38 4.58 -30.81
N ARG A 213 12.05 3.60 -31.41
CA ARG A 213 12.32 3.57 -32.86
C ARG A 213 12.10 2.15 -33.37
N GLU A 214 11.09 2.02 -34.23
CA GLU A 214 10.86 0.82 -35.03
C GLU A 214 11.74 0.89 -36.28
N HIS A 215 12.43 -0.20 -36.61
CA HIS A 215 12.95 -0.40 -37.96
C HIS A 215 12.30 -1.63 -38.59
N LYS A 216 11.78 -1.44 -39.80
CA LYS A 216 11.15 -2.47 -40.63
C LYS A 216 12.20 -3.53 -40.99
N GLY A 217 11.98 -4.75 -40.52
CA GLY A 217 12.78 -5.92 -40.85
C GLY A 217 13.30 -6.62 -39.60
N GLY A 218 12.48 -7.51 -39.04
CA GLY A 218 12.89 -8.53 -38.07
C GLY A 218 13.48 -8.03 -36.75
N ALA A 219 12.62 -7.89 -35.74
CA ALA A 219 12.95 -7.76 -34.32
C ALA A 219 13.92 -6.63 -33.92
N ALA A 220 13.37 -5.43 -33.70
CA ALA A 220 13.97 -4.46 -32.77
C ALA A 220 12.88 -3.73 -31.96
N ILE A 221 12.75 -4.11 -30.68
CA ILE A 221 12.00 -3.39 -29.65
C ILE A 221 13.04 -2.64 -28.81
N VAL A 222 12.91 -1.32 -28.70
CA VAL A 222 13.64 -0.53 -27.71
C VAL A 222 12.64 0.00 -26.69
N LEU A 223 12.80 -0.45 -25.43
CA LEU A 223 12.09 -0.01 -24.24
C LEU A 223 13.10 0.59 -23.27
N THR A 224 13.04 1.90 -23.02
CA THR A 224 13.89 2.53 -22.00
C THR A 224 13.09 2.70 -20.70
N VAL A 225 13.41 1.85 -19.71
CA VAL A 225 12.93 1.92 -18.32
C VAL A 225 13.99 2.66 -17.49
N ILE A 226 13.62 3.70 -16.75
CA ILE A 226 14.49 4.28 -15.71
C ILE A 226 13.85 4.10 -14.33
N ALA A 227 14.68 3.57 -13.43
CA ALA A 227 14.36 2.86 -12.20
C ALA A 227 14.25 3.74 -10.96
N LEU A 228 13.59 3.19 -9.93
CA LEU A 228 13.96 3.44 -8.53
C LEU A 228 14.18 2.10 -7.80
N GLY A 229 15.47 1.75 -7.61
CA GLY A 229 15.96 1.36 -6.29
C GLY A 229 15.86 -0.10 -5.81
N VAL A 230 16.17 -1.11 -6.64
CA VAL A 230 16.62 -2.43 -6.13
C VAL A 230 18.13 -2.63 -6.36
N GLY A 231 18.74 -1.92 -7.32
CA GLY A 231 20.18 -1.99 -7.60
C GLY A 231 21.12 -1.44 -6.51
N ALA A 232 20.63 -0.58 -5.61
CA ALA A 232 21.43 -0.11 -4.46
C ALA A 232 21.48 -1.14 -3.30
N PHE A 233 20.56 -2.11 -3.27
CA PHE A 233 20.48 -3.09 -2.19
C PHE A 233 21.57 -4.17 -2.28
N PHE A 234 22.04 -4.51 -3.49
CA PHE A 234 23.13 -5.47 -3.68
C PHE A 234 24.53 -4.85 -3.60
N LEU A 235 24.71 -3.57 -3.96
CA LEU A 235 26.02 -2.91 -3.91
C LEU A 235 26.44 -2.50 -2.48
N ILE A 236 25.50 -2.29 -1.56
CA ILE A 236 25.81 -1.99 -0.15
C ILE A 236 26.19 -3.25 0.65
N ARG A 237 25.78 -4.45 0.20
CA ARG A 237 26.17 -5.72 0.83
C ARG A 237 27.61 -6.14 0.48
N ALA A 238 28.14 -5.72 -0.67
CA ALA A 238 29.53 -5.96 -1.07
C ALA A 238 30.53 -5.04 -0.34
N HIS A 239 30.15 -3.80 -0.02
CA HIS A 239 31.07 -2.86 0.63
C HIS A 239 31.22 -3.10 2.15
N ARG A 240 30.24 -3.72 2.81
CA ARG A 240 30.33 -4.07 4.25
C ARG A 240 31.04 -5.41 4.55
N ARG A 241 31.28 -6.26 3.55
CA ARG A 241 32.07 -7.49 3.74
C ARG A 241 33.58 -7.29 3.56
N LYS A 242 34.02 -6.30 2.77
CA LYS A 242 35.46 -5.96 2.67
C LYS A 242 36.00 -5.19 3.88
N LYS A 243 35.17 -4.43 4.60
CA LYS A 243 35.60 -3.67 5.78
C LYS A 243 35.74 -4.48 7.08
N MET A 244 35.22 -5.71 7.14
CA MET A 244 35.36 -6.59 8.32
C MET A 244 36.37 -7.74 8.14
N ALA A 245 37.08 -7.79 7.00
CA ALA A 245 38.17 -8.74 6.76
C ALA A 245 39.57 -8.10 6.87
N ILE A 246 39.65 -6.79 7.19
CA ILE A 246 40.91 -6.02 7.29
C ILE A 246 41.22 -5.63 8.75
N HIS A 247 40.44 -6.08 9.73
CA HIS A 247 40.71 -5.88 11.17
C HIS A 247 40.75 -7.21 11.95
N ALA A 248 41.03 -8.31 11.25
CA ALA A 248 41.26 -9.63 11.83
C ALA A 248 42.58 -10.24 11.33
N LEU A 249 43.59 -9.37 11.23
CA LEU A 249 45.02 -9.71 11.21
C LEU A 249 45.68 -8.90 12.32
#